data_AF-A0A814H6A1-F1
#
_entry.id   AF-A0A814H6A1-F1
#
_cell.length_a   1.000
_cell.length_b   1.000
_cell.length_c   1.000
_cell.angle_alpha   90.00
_cell.angle_beta   90.00
_cell.angle_gamma   90.00
#
_symmetry.space_group_name_H-M   'P 1'
#
loop_
_entity.id
_entity.type
_entity.pdbx_description
1 polymer ?
#
loop_
_entity_poly.entity_id
_entity_poly.type
_entity_poly.pdbx_seq_one_letter_code
_entity_poly.pdbx_strand_id
1 'polypeptide(L)'
;MNPIDDQANLSPQQGTCSSPYMNPQYPNLNDLDDIDDDDDGDDDCLDSIDDIQHILQTFGNNDASTLTIDYFDSRRYEIMFEIMNVEKQFEQLKTILYDESVSLIDQKLLSIQNEEAPEYKEELKKLYDDMELRLEIAKQRRHIELESLENSYQAELLSLKQTLENDKFLVYHQMHEDIQRKIDELETLKSKTQVCSNILQEMFPHNQQKLISPNKKRFDSPESSKENKKQRKINYFNGSVKTMDKDNLAIFYQLSDIDIIEDWAVIQSSLNESDHYNDIDDTNDDEDDDDEDDNVDDTSQMNFNSFKQEQFDYDENRV
;
A
#
# COMPACT_ATOMS: atom_id res chain seq x y z
N MET A 1 -28.80 22.10 50.43
CA MET A 1 -29.71 21.58 51.48
C MET A 1 -29.77 20.07 51.29
N ASN A 2 -29.68 19.33 52.39
CA ASN A 2 -29.26 17.93 52.44
C ASN A 2 -30.05 16.91 51.59
N PRO A 3 -29.38 15.78 51.24
CA PRO A 3 -29.96 14.61 50.60
C PRO A 3 -30.67 13.71 51.64
N ILE A 4 -31.58 12.87 51.16
CA ILE A 4 -32.17 11.75 51.90
C ILE A 4 -31.68 10.47 51.23
N ASP A 5 -31.01 9.65 52.04
CA ASP A 5 -30.65 8.26 51.78
C ASP A 5 -31.89 7.41 51.49
N ASP A 6 -31.78 6.45 50.58
CA ASP A 6 -32.39 5.14 50.79
C ASP A 6 -31.62 4.06 50.04
N GLN A 7 -31.22 3.06 50.82
CA GLN A 7 -30.53 1.85 50.41
C GLN A 7 -31.50 0.75 49.96
N ALA A 8 -30.92 -0.22 49.27
CA ALA A 8 -31.32 -1.62 49.12
C ALA A 8 -32.37 -1.93 48.03
N ASN A 9 -31.92 -2.58 46.96
CA ASN A 9 -32.11 -4.03 46.76
C ASN A 9 -31.52 -4.46 45.40
N LEU A 10 -30.45 -5.26 45.41
CA LEU A 10 -29.99 -5.98 44.22
C LEU A 10 -30.13 -7.47 44.51
N SER A 11 -31.13 -8.09 43.85
CA SER A 11 -31.30 -9.53 43.81
C SER A 11 -30.27 -10.14 42.84
N PRO A 12 -29.69 -11.32 43.12
CA PRO A 12 -28.80 -12.01 42.19
C PRO A 12 -29.64 -12.78 41.16
N GLN A 13 -29.48 -12.46 39.87
CA GLN A 13 -29.97 -13.33 38.81
C GLN A 13 -29.10 -14.60 38.74
N GLN A 14 -29.77 -15.74 38.82
CA GLN A 14 -29.19 -17.06 38.62
C GLN A 14 -28.83 -17.23 37.15
N GLY A 15 -27.53 -17.28 36.85
CA GLY A 15 -27.03 -17.72 35.56
C GLY A 15 -27.09 -19.24 35.49
N THR A 16 -27.94 -19.76 34.62
CA THR A 16 -27.95 -21.17 34.23
C THR A 16 -26.74 -21.45 33.32
N CYS A 17 -25.64 -21.93 33.89
CA CYS A 17 -24.53 -22.49 33.12
C CYS A 17 -24.83 -23.96 32.78
N SER A 18 -25.33 -24.18 31.56
CA SER A 18 -25.35 -25.50 30.94
C SER A 18 -23.93 -25.92 30.62
N SER A 19 -23.44 -26.95 31.34
CA SER A 19 -22.15 -27.60 31.10
C SER A 19 -22.19 -28.39 29.80
N PRO A 20 -21.28 -28.17 28.83
CA PRO A 20 -20.95 -29.18 27.84
C PRO A 20 -20.09 -30.23 28.52
N TYR A 21 -20.40 -31.50 28.28
CA TYR A 21 -19.54 -32.64 28.62
C TYR A 21 -18.16 -32.44 27.97
N MET A 22 -17.13 -32.23 28.79
CA MET A 22 -15.74 -32.31 28.34
C MET A 22 -15.30 -33.76 28.36
N ASN A 23 -15.17 -34.32 27.16
CA ASN A 23 -14.50 -35.58 26.89
C ASN A 23 -12.99 -35.35 27.09
N PRO A 24 -12.29 -36.05 28.00
CA PRO A 24 -10.84 -35.90 28.09
C PRO A 24 -10.22 -36.64 26.89
N GLN A 25 -9.97 -35.91 25.81
CA GLN A 25 -9.06 -36.35 24.77
C GLN A 25 -7.66 -36.50 25.40
N TYR A 26 -7.18 -37.73 25.47
CA TYR A 26 -5.79 -38.03 25.79
C TYR A 26 -4.86 -37.31 24.79
N PRO A 27 -3.68 -36.84 25.20
CA PRO A 27 -2.71 -36.27 24.27
C PRO A 27 -2.33 -37.32 23.21
N ASN A 28 -2.40 -36.90 21.95
CA ASN A 28 -1.94 -37.65 20.79
C ASN A 28 -0.42 -37.83 20.90
N LEU A 29 0.04 -39.07 21.02
CA LEU A 29 1.43 -39.44 21.32
C LEU A 29 2.35 -39.47 20.08
N ASN A 30 1.97 -38.81 18.98
CA ASN A 30 2.59 -39.01 17.67
C ASN A 30 3.68 -37.99 17.28
N ASP A 31 4.18 -37.16 18.19
CA ASP A 31 5.23 -36.18 17.88
C ASP A 31 6.49 -36.37 18.77
N LEU A 32 6.98 -37.60 18.86
CA LEU A 32 8.29 -37.93 19.44
C LEU A 32 9.08 -38.85 18.48
N ASP A 33 9.23 -38.42 17.23
CA ASP A 33 10.23 -38.98 16.32
C ASP A 33 11.38 -37.97 16.22
N ASP A 34 12.40 -38.16 17.05
CA ASP A 34 13.83 -37.81 16.84
C ASP A 34 14.59 -37.94 18.17
N ILE A 35 14.73 -39.18 18.64
CA ILE A 35 15.77 -39.56 19.62
C ILE A 35 16.66 -40.57 18.91
N ASP A 36 17.92 -40.20 18.74
CA ASP A 36 18.98 -41.04 18.22
C ASP A 36 19.14 -42.30 19.10
N ASP A 37 18.68 -43.44 18.58
CA ASP A 37 18.93 -44.78 19.14
C ASP A 37 20.38 -45.21 18.81
N ASP A 38 21.33 -44.71 19.60
CA ASP A 38 22.62 -45.37 19.82
C ASP A 38 22.64 -45.88 21.28
N ASP A 39 21.81 -46.88 21.56
CA ASP A 39 21.93 -47.70 22.77
C ASP A 39 22.48 -49.06 22.38
N ASP A 40 23.81 -49.20 22.46
CA ASP A 40 24.51 -50.48 22.53
C ASP A 40 24.10 -51.17 23.85
N GLY A 41 22.88 -51.72 23.85
CA GLY A 41 22.37 -52.57 24.90
C GLY A 41 23.10 -53.89 24.88
N ASP A 42 24.16 -53.99 25.68
CA ASP A 42 24.70 -55.25 26.16
C ASP A 42 23.54 -56.08 26.73
N ASP A 43 23.14 -57.08 25.95
CA ASP A 43 22.10 -58.06 26.24
C ASP A 43 22.62 -59.02 27.33
N ASP A 44 22.82 -58.50 28.55
CA ASP A 44 23.14 -59.27 29.76
C ASP A 44 21.88 -59.96 30.28
N CYS A 45 21.33 -60.85 29.45
CA CYS A 45 20.44 -61.92 29.91
C CYS A 45 21.29 -62.97 30.64
N LEU A 46 21.76 -62.62 31.83
CA LEU A 46 22.28 -63.57 32.80
C LEU A 46 21.16 -63.95 33.77
N ASP A 47 20.10 -64.57 33.25
CA ASP A 47 19.33 -65.51 34.06
C ASP A 47 20.15 -66.81 34.08
N SER A 48 21.27 -66.77 34.81
CA SER A 48 22.14 -67.93 34.96
C SER A 48 21.30 -69.01 35.63
N ILE A 49 21.14 -70.14 34.94
CA ILE A 49 20.51 -71.34 35.51
C ILE A 49 21.11 -71.69 36.88
N ASP A 50 22.38 -71.34 37.11
CA ASP A 50 23.06 -71.49 38.40
C ASP A 50 22.50 -70.56 39.49
N ASP A 51 22.04 -69.36 39.17
CA ASP A 51 21.42 -68.43 40.14
C ASP A 51 20.01 -68.89 40.50
N ILE A 52 19.24 -69.39 39.52
CA ILE A 52 17.94 -70.03 39.77
C ILE A 52 18.13 -71.30 40.61
N GLN A 53 19.15 -72.12 40.30
CA GLN A 53 19.49 -73.29 41.10
C GLN A 53 19.95 -72.92 42.50
N HIS A 54 20.72 -71.85 42.67
CA HIS A 54 21.16 -71.38 43.97
C HIS A 54 19.99 -70.86 44.81
N ILE A 55 19.04 -70.16 44.20
CA ILE A 55 17.78 -69.74 44.83
C ILE A 55 16.98 -70.97 45.28
N LEU A 56 16.75 -71.96 44.40
CA LEU A 56 16.04 -73.20 44.75
C LEU A 56 16.77 -74.02 45.82
N GLN A 57 18.10 -74.06 45.80
CA GLN A 57 18.92 -74.77 46.79
C GLN A 57 18.90 -74.06 48.15
N THR A 58 18.87 -72.73 48.16
CA THR A 58 18.80 -71.92 49.40
C THR A 58 17.42 -72.01 50.04
N PHE A 59 16.35 -72.09 49.25
CA PHE A 59 14.98 -72.32 49.76
C PHE A 59 14.72 -73.80 50.11
N GLY A 60 15.36 -74.74 49.43
CA GLY A 60 15.23 -76.19 49.69
C GLY A 60 16.05 -76.72 50.87
N ASN A 61 17.09 -76.00 51.31
CA ASN A 61 17.98 -76.41 52.41
C ASN A 61 17.60 -75.80 53.79
N ASN A 62 16.60 -74.92 53.85
CA ASN A 62 16.09 -74.44 55.13
C ASN A 62 15.26 -75.55 55.79
N ASP A 63 15.68 -75.96 56.99
CA ASP A 63 15.10 -77.00 57.85
C ASP A 63 13.61 -77.24 57.58
N ALA A 64 13.26 -78.47 57.19
CA ALA A 64 11.87 -78.88 56.99
C ALA A 64 10.98 -78.77 58.26
N SER A 65 11.54 -78.30 59.39
CA SER A 65 10.85 -78.01 60.65
C SER A 65 10.35 -76.56 60.79
N THR A 66 10.73 -75.62 59.91
CA THR A 66 10.16 -74.25 59.87
C THR A 66 9.10 -74.07 58.77
N LEU A 67 8.90 -75.10 57.95
CA LEU A 67 7.85 -75.22 56.93
C LEU A 67 6.46 -75.52 57.54
N THR A 68 6.09 -74.85 58.63
CA THR A 68 4.73 -74.93 59.12
C THR A 68 3.82 -74.09 58.23
N ILE A 69 2.60 -74.56 58.00
CA ILE A 69 1.58 -73.78 57.28
C ILE A 69 1.42 -72.36 57.87
N ASP A 70 1.55 -72.24 59.20
CA ASP A 70 1.46 -70.97 59.93
C ASP A 70 2.59 -69.98 59.56
N TYR A 71 3.80 -70.46 59.24
CA TYR A 71 4.89 -69.60 58.79
C TYR A 71 4.62 -69.03 57.40
N PHE A 72 4.15 -69.86 56.47
CA PHE A 72 3.76 -69.41 55.13
C PHE A 72 2.58 -68.45 55.18
N ASP A 73 1.60 -68.69 56.05
CA ASP A 73 0.49 -67.79 56.26
C ASP A 73 0.96 -66.45 56.85
N SER A 74 1.84 -66.48 57.84
CA SER A 74 2.42 -65.25 58.44
C SER A 74 3.20 -64.43 57.41
N ARG A 75 4.02 -65.09 56.58
CA ARG A 75 4.77 -64.42 55.51
C ARG A 75 3.85 -63.85 54.43
N ARG A 76 2.76 -64.55 54.09
CA ARG A 76 1.73 -64.04 53.17
C ARG A 76 1.04 -62.80 53.73
N TYR A 77 0.71 -62.78 55.03
CA TYR A 77 0.13 -61.59 55.66
C TYR A 77 1.10 -60.40 55.67
N GLU A 78 2.38 -60.64 55.93
CA GLU A 78 3.42 -59.60 55.88
C GLU A 78 3.53 -59.00 54.47
N ILE A 79 3.62 -59.84 53.43
CA ILE A 79 3.67 -59.39 52.02
C ILE A 79 2.39 -58.63 51.64
N MET A 80 1.21 -59.14 52.03
CA MET A 80 -0.06 -58.43 51.79
C MET A 80 -0.10 -57.07 52.48
N PHE A 81 0.44 -56.97 53.69
CA PHE A 81 0.52 -55.71 54.41
C PHE A 81 1.49 -54.73 53.73
N GLU A 82 2.65 -55.22 53.27
CA GLU A 82 3.62 -54.42 52.51
C GLU A 82 3.01 -53.92 51.20
N ILE A 83 2.34 -54.78 50.43
CA ILE A 83 1.64 -54.39 49.19
C ILE A 83 0.58 -53.33 49.48
N MET A 84 -0.27 -53.53 50.50
CA MET A 84 -1.28 -52.56 50.89
C MET A 84 -0.65 -51.22 51.31
N ASN A 85 0.50 -51.25 51.97
CA ASN A 85 1.23 -50.04 52.35
C ASN A 85 1.83 -49.32 51.13
N VAL A 86 2.35 -50.06 50.16
CA VAL A 86 2.85 -49.51 48.88
C VAL A 86 1.70 -48.90 48.08
N GLU A 87 0.57 -49.59 47.94
CA GLU A 87 -0.64 -49.07 47.29
C GLU A 87 -1.11 -47.76 47.92
N LYS A 88 -1.10 -47.69 49.26
CA LYS A 88 -1.44 -46.46 49.98
C LYS A 88 -0.46 -45.32 49.70
N GLN A 89 0.84 -45.59 49.66
CA GLN A 89 1.85 -44.58 49.32
C GLN A 89 1.69 -44.10 47.88
N PHE A 90 1.36 -45.00 46.96
CA PHE A 90 1.11 -44.66 45.56
C PHE A 90 -0.10 -43.74 45.41
N GLU A 91 -1.22 -44.03 46.08
CA GLU A 91 -2.40 -43.15 46.06
C GLU A 91 -2.15 -41.78 46.71
N GLN A 92 -1.33 -41.74 47.78
CA GLN A 92 -0.90 -40.48 48.39
C GLN A 92 -0.05 -39.65 47.42
N LEU A 93 0.92 -40.27 46.75
CA LEU A 93 1.78 -39.61 45.78
C LEU A 93 0.96 -39.08 44.59
N LYS A 94 -0.01 -39.87 44.12
CA LYS A 94 -0.92 -39.47 43.05
C LYS A 94 -1.74 -38.24 43.44
N THR A 95 -2.25 -38.21 44.67
CA THR A 95 -2.99 -37.04 45.19
C THR A 95 -2.09 -35.81 45.25
N ILE A 96 -0.87 -35.94 45.77
CA ILE A 96 0.10 -34.85 45.83
C ILE A 96 0.43 -34.32 44.43
N LEU A 97 0.66 -35.20 43.46
CA LEU A 97 0.95 -34.81 42.08
C LEU A 97 -0.22 -34.05 41.44
N TYR A 98 -1.46 -34.48 41.69
CA TYR A 98 -2.64 -33.75 41.21
C TYR A 98 -2.76 -32.37 41.86
N ASP A 99 -2.59 -32.27 43.18
CA ASP A 99 -2.65 -31.00 43.89
C ASP A 99 -1.54 -30.04 43.43
N GLU A 100 -0.33 -30.55 43.20
CA GLU A 100 0.79 -29.78 42.64
C GLU A 100 0.49 -29.31 41.21
N SER A 101 -0.06 -30.19 40.37
CA SER A 101 -0.46 -29.84 39.00
C SER A 101 -1.52 -28.74 38.99
N VAL A 102 -2.53 -28.83 39.85
CA VAL A 102 -3.56 -27.79 40.00
C VAL A 102 -2.93 -26.50 40.51
N SER A 103 -2.06 -26.55 41.52
CA SER A 103 -1.37 -25.37 42.03
C SER A 103 -0.49 -24.69 40.98
N LEU A 104 0.18 -25.45 40.11
CA LEU A 104 0.98 -24.91 39.02
C LEU A 104 0.11 -24.19 37.99
N ILE A 105 -1.03 -24.79 37.64
CA ILE A 105 -2.02 -24.17 36.74
C ILE A 105 -2.56 -22.88 37.37
N ASP A 106 -2.95 -22.90 38.64
CA ASP A 106 -3.45 -21.73 39.36
C ASP A 106 -2.41 -20.61 39.43
N GLN A 107 -1.13 -20.94 39.63
CA GLN A 107 -0.03 -19.97 39.57
C GLN A 107 0.16 -19.38 38.18
N LYS A 108 0.08 -20.20 37.12
CA LYS A 108 0.15 -19.71 35.73
C LYS A 108 -1.05 -18.81 35.42
N LEU A 109 -2.26 -19.17 35.85
CA LEU A 109 -3.46 -18.35 35.69
C LEU A 109 -3.36 -17.03 36.44
N LEU A 110 -2.86 -17.03 37.68
CA LEU A 110 -2.61 -15.80 38.44
C LEU A 110 -1.56 -14.91 37.77
N SER A 111 -0.50 -15.50 37.22
CA SER A 111 0.53 -14.77 36.48
C SER A 111 -0.03 -14.12 35.22
N ILE A 112 -0.93 -14.81 34.51
CA ILE A 112 -1.66 -14.27 33.35
C ILE A 112 -2.60 -13.14 33.80
N GLN A 113 -3.37 -13.35 34.87
CA GLN A 113 -4.32 -12.36 35.40
C GLN A 113 -3.63 -11.09 35.90
N ASN A 114 -2.42 -11.22 36.45
CA ASN A 114 -1.60 -10.10 36.89
C ASN A 114 -0.78 -9.47 35.74
N GLU A 115 -0.95 -9.91 34.49
CA GLU A 115 -0.17 -9.47 33.32
C GLU A 115 1.36 -9.70 33.46
N GLU A 116 1.76 -10.59 34.36
CA GLU A 116 3.16 -10.92 34.66
C GLU A 116 3.64 -12.22 34.00
N ALA A 117 2.77 -12.86 33.21
CA ALA A 117 3.11 -14.07 32.47
C ALA A 117 4.32 -13.79 31.54
N PRO A 118 5.47 -14.44 31.79
CA PRO A 118 6.73 -14.09 31.13
C PRO A 118 6.69 -14.36 29.61
N GLU A 119 5.95 -15.38 29.20
CA GLU A 119 5.71 -15.77 27.80
C GLU A 119 5.08 -14.61 26.99
N TYR A 120 4.12 -13.89 27.58
CA TYR A 120 3.39 -12.81 26.88
C TYR A 120 4.06 -11.45 27.00
N LYS A 121 4.90 -11.24 28.01
CA LYS A 121 5.54 -9.94 28.25
C LYS A 121 6.52 -9.54 27.13
N GLU A 122 7.26 -10.51 26.61
CA GLU A 122 8.19 -10.28 25.50
C GLU A 122 7.44 -9.96 24.21
N GLU A 123 6.40 -10.74 23.90
CA GLU A 123 5.54 -10.49 22.73
C GLU A 123 4.83 -9.14 22.81
N LEU A 124 4.34 -8.77 24.00
CA LEU A 124 3.70 -7.48 24.23
C LEU A 124 4.67 -6.32 24.02
N LYS A 125 5.92 -6.44 24.51
CA LYS A 125 6.95 -5.44 24.26
C LYS A 125 7.24 -5.30 22.76
N LYS A 126 7.41 -6.42 22.05
CA LYS A 126 7.62 -6.43 20.59
C LYS A 126 6.48 -5.73 19.85
N LEU A 127 5.23 -5.93 20.28
CA LEU A 127 4.07 -5.27 19.69
C LEU A 127 4.07 -3.76 19.94
N TYR A 128 4.45 -3.31 21.15
CA TYR A 128 4.60 -1.88 21.43
C TYR A 128 5.71 -1.24 20.58
N ASP A 129 6.85 -1.91 20.46
CA ASP A 129 7.98 -1.44 19.63
C ASP A 129 7.57 -1.35 18.15
N ASP A 130 6.82 -2.33 17.62
CA ASP A 130 6.28 -2.31 16.24
C ASP A 130 5.27 -1.17 16.03
N MET A 131 4.37 -0.95 17.00
CA MET A 131 3.41 0.15 16.95
C MET A 131 4.12 1.51 16.93
N GLU A 132 5.13 1.71 17.77
CA GLU A 132 5.92 2.95 17.81
C GLU A 132 6.68 3.16 16.48
N LEU A 133 7.27 2.10 15.94
CA LEU A 133 7.95 2.16 14.64
C LEU A 133 6.98 2.54 13.52
N ARG A 134 5.80 1.91 13.45
CA ARG A 134 4.76 2.25 12.45
C ARG A 134 4.32 3.70 12.55
N LEU A 135 4.18 4.22 13.77
CA LEU A 135 3.81 5.61 14.00
C LEU A 135 4.88 6.57 13.47
N GLU A 136 6.16 6.30 13.76
CA GLU A 136 7.25 7.16 13.30
C GLU A 136 7.41 7.10 11.78
N ILE A 137 7.27 5.93 11.17
CA ILE A 137 7.24 5.78 9.70
C ILE A 137 6.08 6.59 9.10
N ALA A 138 4.87 6.47 9.65
CA ALA A 138 3.71 7.22 9.15
C ALA A 138 3.91 8.74 9.25
N LYS A 139 4.54 9.21 10.33
CA LYS A 139 4.88 10.61 10.52
C LYS A 139 5.93 11.11 9.53
N GLN A 140 6.99 10.33 9.29
CA GLN A 140 8.01 10.67 8.29
C GLN A 140 7.42 10.68 6.88
N ARG A 141 6.63 9.68 6.53
CA ARG A 141 5.92 9.61 5.24
C ARG A 141 5.08 10.86 5.02
N ARG A 142 4.25 11.24 6.00
CA ARG A 142 3.45 12.48 5.94
C ARG A 142 4.31 13.73 5.76
N HIS A 143 5.46 13.80 6.44
CA HIS A 143 6.36 14.94 6.30
C HIS A 143 6.91 15.06 4.88
N ILE A 144 7.38 13.96 4.31
CA ILE A 144 7.92 13.89 2.94
C ILE A 144 6.83 14.20 1.91
N GLU A 145 5.62 13.67 2.09
CA GLU A 145 4.49 13.95 1.20
C GLU A 145 4.12 15.43 1.20
N LEU A 146 4.11 16.09 2.37
CA LEU A 146 3.87 17.54 2.46
C LEU A 146 4.99 18.36 1.82
N GLU A 147 6.24 17.97 2.02
CA GLU A 147 7.38 18.65 1.39
C GLU A 147 7.37 18.47 -0.14
N SER A 148 7.06 17.26 -0.62
CA SER A 148 6.91 16.96 -2.04
C SER A 148 5.79 17.79 -2.68
N LEU A 149 4.65 17.91 -2.00
CA LEU A 149 3.52 18.72 -2.47
C LEU A 149 3.89 20.21 -2.55
N GLU A 150 4.55 20.74 -1.52
CA GLU A 150 5.03 22.14 -1.52
C GLU A 150 6.03 22.37 -2.66
N ASN A 151 6.99 21.46 -2.85
CA ASN A 151 7.96 21.57 -3.93
C ASN A 151 7.30 21.53 -5.31
N SER A 152 6.32 20.64 -5.51
CA SER A 152 5.55 20.57 -6.76
C SER A 152 4.78 21.87 -7.00
N TYR A 153 4.12 22.40 -5.97
CA TYR A 153 3.39 23.66 -6.05
C TYR A 153 4.31 24.83 -6.43
N GLN A 154 5.48 24.93 -5.78
CA GLN A 154 6.45 26.00 -6.09
C GLN A 154 7.03 25.85 -7.50
N ALA A 155 7.32 24.63 -7.94
CA ALA A 155 7.81 24.36 -9.29
C ALA A 155 6.77 24.73 -10.35
N GLU A 156 5.50 24.37 -10.14
CA GLU A 156 4.39 24.73 -11.03
C GLU A 156 4.19 26.25 -11.08
N LEU A 157 4.19 26.92 -9.93
CA LEU A 157 4.07 28.37 -9.83
C LEU A 157 5.19 29.08 -10.61
N LEU A 158 6.43 28.60 -10.48
CA LEU A 158 7.57 29.16 -11.20
C LEU A 158 7.45 28.92 -12.71
N SER A 159 7.07 27.72 -13.12
CA SER A 159 6.85 27.34 -14.51
C SER A 159 5.77 28.22 -15.17
N LEU A 160 4.62 28.38 -14.52
CA LEU A 160 3.54 29.25 -14.99
C LEU A 160 3.97 30.71 -15.10
N LYS A 161 4.73 31.21 -14.12
CA LYS A 161 5.25 32.58 -14.16
C LYS A 161 6.20 32.78 -15.34
N GLN A 162 7.11 31.84 -15.58
CA GLN A 162 8.04 31.90 -16.69
C GLN A 162 7.32 31.81 -18.04
N THR A 163 6.36 30.90 -18.18
CA THR A 163 5.54 30.77 -19.38
C THR A 163 4.78 32.07 -19.67
N LEU A 164 4.15 32.67 -18.66
CA LEU A 164 3.47 33.96 -18.82
C LEU A 164 4.41 35.08 -19.28
N GLU A 165 5.62 35.14 -18.70
CA GLU A 165 6.62 36.13 -19.10
C GLU A 165 7.09 35.92 -20.54
N ASN A 166 7.32 34.67 -20.93
CA ASN A 166 7.68 34.28 -22.29
C ASN A 166 6.58 34.62 -23.30
N ASP A 167 5.32 34.31 -22.99
CA ASP A 167 4.18 34.61 -23.86
C ASP A 167 4.01 36.11 -24.06
N LYS A 168 4.13 36.89 -22.98
CA LYS A 168 4.10 38.35 -23.05
C LYS A 168 5.22 38.88 -23.93
N PHE A 169 6.43 38.34 -23.78
CA PHE A 169 7.59 38.71 -24.60
C PHE A 169 7.35 38.37 -26.07
N LEU A 170 6.87 37.15 -26.37
CA LEU A 170 6.61 36.69 -27.72
C LEU A 170 5.57 37.55 -28.43
N VAL A 171 4.44 37.85 -27.76
CA VAL A 171 3.39 38.72 -28.31
C VAL A 171 3.93 40.13 -28.55
N TYR A 172 4.70 40.68 -27.61
CA TYR A 172 5.31 42.00 -27.78
C TYR A 172 6.25 42.03 -29.00
N HIS A 173 7.10 41.02 -29.15
CA HIS A 173 8.01 40.90 -30.29
C HIS A 173 7.25 40.74 -31.61
N GLN A 174 6.22 39.90 -31.66
CA GLN A 174 5.38 39.73 -32.84
C GLN A 174 4.72 41.05 -33.25
N MET A 175 4.13 41.77 -32.31
CA MET A 175 3.51 43.08 -32.58
C MET A 175 4.54 44.10 -33.05
N HIS A 176 5.74 44.11 -32.44
CA HIS A 176 6.83 44.99 -32.84
C HIS A 176 7.29 44.69 -34.27
N GLU A 177 7.49 43.42 -34.62
CA GLU A 177 7.87 43.00 -35.97
C GLU A 177 6.81 43.35 -37.00
N ASP A 178 5.51 43.17 -36.68
CA ASP A 178 4.42 43.54 -37.57
C ASP A 178 4.37 45.05 -37.83
N ILE A 179 4.59 45.87 -36.79
CA ILE A 179 4.68 47.33 -36.91
C ILE A 179 5.91 47.71 -37.75
N GLN A 180 7.07 47.12 -37.48
CA GLN A 180 8.29 47.42 -38.23
C GLN A 180 8.14 47.04 -39.70
N ARG A 181 7.62 45.85 -40.00
CA ARG A 181 7.32 45.41 -41.37
C ARG A 181 6.37 46.38 -42.05
N LYS A 182 5.39 46.93 -41.31
CA LYS A 182 4.47 47.92 -41.86
C LYS A 182 5.13 49.26 -42.16
N ILE A 183 6.05 49.70 -41.30
CA ILE A 183 6.87 50.90 -41.54
C ILE A 183 7.70 50.71 -42.81
N ASP A 184 8.43 49.59 -42.91
CA ASP A 184 9.29 49.29 -44.06
C ASP A 184 8.46 49.21 -45.37
N GLU A 185 7.28 48.59 -45.34
CA GLU A 185 6.36 48.57 -46.48
C GLU A 185 5.96 49.99 -46.92
N LEU A 186 5.62 50.88 -45.98
CA LEU A 186 5.26 52.26 -46.28
C LEU A 186 6.46 53.07 -46.80
N GLU A 187 7.65 52.84 -46.28
CA GLU A 187 8.88 53.49 -46.74
C GLU A 187 9.26 53.06 -48.16
N THR A 188 9.14 51.76 -48.46
CA THR A 188 9.35 51.27 -49.82
C THR A 188 8.30 51.83 -50.78
N LEU A 189 7.03 51.93 -50.37
CA LEU A 189 5.97 52.53 -51.19
C LEU A 189 6.20 54.03 -51.42
N LYS A 190 6.63 54.77 -50.39
CA LYS A 190 7.02 56.18 -50.50
C LYS A 190 8.18 56.35 -51.48
N SER A 191 9.22 55.54 -51.36
CA SER A 191 10.39 55.56 -52.25
C SER A 191 10.00 55.24 -53.70
N LYS A 192 9.17 54.22 -53.91
CA LYS A 192 8.60 53.89 -55.24
C LYS A 192 7.82 55.06 -55.83
N THR A 193 6.94 55.68 -55.05
CA THR A 193 6.14 56.84 -55.48
C THR A 193 7.03 58.03 -55.84
N GLN A 194 8.07 58.31 -55.04
CA GLN A 194 9.04 59.36 -55.31
C GLN A 194 9.81 59.10 -56.62
N VAL A 195 10.26 57.87 -56.86
CA VAL A 195 10.91 57.48 -58.12
C VAL A 195 9.96 57.65 -59.31
N CYS A 196 8.72 57.16 -59.21
CA CYS A 196 7.72 57.36 -60.27
C CYS A 196 7.45 58.85 -60.54
N SER A 197 7.35 59.67 -59.49
CA SER A 197 7.19 61.12 -59.62
C SER A 197 8.38 61.77 -60.32
N ASN A 198 9.61 61.36 -59.98
CA ASN A 198 10.83 61.87 -60.62
C ASN A 198 10.89 61.47 -62.11
N ILE A 199 10.55 60.22 -62.45
CA ILE A 199 10.51 59.75 -63.84
C ILE A 199 9.47 60.53 -64.64
N LEU A 200 8.27 60.76 -64.08
CA LEU A 200 7.23 61.57 -64.73
C LEU A 200 7.68 63.03 -64.94
N GLN A 201 8.38 63.60 -63.96
CA GLN A 201 8.99 64.92 -64.04
C GLN A 201 10.02 65.01 -65.17
N GLU A 202 10.86 63.97 -65.35
CA GLU A 202 11.88 63.89 -66.40
C GLU A 202 11.29 63.64 -67.80
N MET A 203 10.23 62.83 -67.92
CA MET A 203 9.59 62.53 -69.21
C MET A 203 8.65 63.63 -69.71
N PHE A 204 8.13 64.49 -68.82
CA PHE A 204 7.25 65.60 -69.17
C PHE A 204 7.74 66.95 -68.60
N PRO A 205 8.93 67.43 -69.00
CA PRO A 205 9.50 68.67 -68.49
C PRO A 205 8.71 69.93 -68.94
N HIS A 206 7.74 69.80 -69.85
CA HIS A 206 7.01 70.91 -70.47
C HIS A 206 5.51 70.99 -70.13
N ASN A 207 4.99 70.13 -69.24
CA ASN A 207 3.63 70.26 -68.72
C ASN A 207 3.57 70.86 -67.31
N GLN A 208 4.53 71.73 -66.96
CA GLN A 208 4.46 72.58 -65.77
C GLN A 208 4.09 74.03 -66.10
N GLN A 209 2.92 74.22 -66.69
CA GLN A 209 2.13 75.40 -66.34
C GLN A 209 0.73 74.94 -65.95
N LYS A 210 0.45 75.15 -64.66
CA LYS A 210 -0.79 74.82 -63.93
C LYS A 210 -0.94 73.34 -63.62
N LEU A 211 -0.57 72.95 -62.41
CA LEU A 211 -1.56 72.57 -61.39
C LEU A 211 -0.94 72.80 -59.99
N ILE A 212 -1.35 73.93 -59.40
CA ILE A 212 -1.56 74.19 -57.97
C ILE A 212 -0.31 74.42 -57.08
N SER A 213 -0.17 75.69 -56.71
CA SER A 213 0.55 76.24 -55.55
C SER A 213 -0.51 76.99 -54.70
N PRO A 214 -0.27 77.41 -53.43
CA PRO A 214 0.07 76.65 -52.23
C PRO A 214 -0.94 77.00 -51.10
N ASN A 215 -1.64 76.04 -50.48
CA ASN A 215 -2.44 76.37 -49.29
C ASN A 215 -1.68 76.08 -47.99
N LYS A 216 -1.00 77.14 -47.55
CA LYS A 216 -0.54 77.37 -46.19
C LYS A 216 -1.78 77.57 -45.31
N LYS A 217 -2.31 76.50 -44.71
CA LYS A 217 -3.17 76.62 -43.52
C LYS A 217 -2.71 75.63 -42.46
N ARG A 218 -2.42 76.21 -41.31
CA ARG A 218 -2.06 75.60 -40.05
C ARG A 218 -2.94 74.38 -39.76
N PHE A 219 -2.29 73.27 -39.47
CA PHE A 219 -2.90 72.12 -38.82
C PHE A 219 -2.81 72.36 -37.32
N ASP A 220 -3.86 72.92 -36.72
CA ASP A 220 -4.17 72.74 -35.31
C ASP A 220 -5.28 71.69 -35.22
N SER A 221 -5.00 70.62 -34.47
CA SER A 221 -5.98 69.68 -33.96
C SER A 221 -6.85 70.42 -32.92
N PRO A 222 -8.19 70.21 -32.85
CA PRO A 222 -8.69 69.05 -32.09
C PRO A 222 -9.98 68.42 -32.63
N GLU A 223 -10.08 67.10 -32.43
CA GLU A 223 -11.23 66.39 -31.85
C GLU A 223 -12.66 66.70 -32.36
N SER A 224 -13.28 65.73 -33.06
CA SER A 224 -14.65 65.22 -32.78
C SER A 224 -15.23 64.41 -33.96
N SER A 225 -15.55 63.15 -33.65
CA SER A 225 -16.74 62.40 -34.07
C SER A 225 -17.46 62.79 -35.38
N LYS A 226 -17.48 61.84 -36.33
CA LYS A 226 -18.73 61.24 -36.84
C LYS A 226 -18.50 60.01 -37.72
N GLU A 227 -19.33 59.03 -37.42
CA GLU A 227 -19.61 57.77 -38.10
C GLU A 227 -19.51 57.83 -39.63
N ASN A 228 -18.96 56.77 -40.23
CA ASN A 228 -19.53 56.20 -41.45
C ASN A 228 -19.25 54.70 -41.54
N LYS A 229 -20.34 53.94 -41.39
CA LYS A 229 -20.47 52.50 -41.61
C LYS A 229 -20.14 52.17 -43.07
N LYS A 230 -19.06 51.40 -43.31
CA LYS A 230 -19.02 50.41 -44.39
C LYS A 230 -18.35 49.14 -43.87
N GLN A 231 -19.20 48.17 -43.59
CA GLN A 231 -18.88 46.82 -43.18
C GLN A 231 -17.91 46.17 -44.18
N ARG A 232 -16.71 45.83 -43.74
CA ARG A 232 -16.00 44.64 -44.22
C ARG A 232 -16.00 43.66 -43.07
N LYS A 233 -16.75 42.57 -43.23
CA LYS A 233 -16.73 41.43 -42.31
C LYS A 233 -15.33 40.83 -42.38
N ILE A 234 -14.60 40.92 -41.27
CA ILE A 234 -13.46 40.06 -40.99
C ILE A 234 -13.92 39.19 -39.84
N ASN A 235 -14.11 37.90 -40.14
CA ASN A 235 -14.31 36.87 -39.15
C ASN A 235 -12.99 36.71 -38.38
N TYR A 236 -12.99 37.07 -37.10
CA TYR A 236 -12.18 36.37 -36.12
C TYR A 236 -13.12 35.91 -35.00
N PHE A 237 -13.23 34.60 -34.98
CA PHE A 237 -13.87 33.78 -33.98
C PHE A 237 -13.09 33.95 -32.68
N ASN A 238 -13.68 34.57 -31.66
CA ASN A 238 -13.38 34.30 -30.25
C ASN A 238 -14.42 34.96 -29.33
N GLY A 239 -14.98 34.11 -28.45
CA GLY A 239 -15.31 34.43 -27.07
C GLY A 239 -16.29 35.58 -26.80
N SER A 240 -17.59 35.30 -26.89
CA SER A 240 -18.57 36.05 -26.10
C SER A 240 -19.59 35.09 -25.53
N VAL A 241 -19.38 34.78 -24.25
CA VAL A 241 -20.27 34.05 -23.36
C VAL A 241 -21.68 34.64 -23.48
N LYS A 242 -22.57 33.90 -24.11
CA LYS A 242 -24.00 34.11 -24.03
C LYS A 242 -24.58 32.97 -23.20
N THR A 243 -25.23 33.37 -22.12
CA THR A 243 -26.17 32.60 -21.31
C THR A 243 -26.85 31.50 -22.12
N MET A 244 -26.60 30.23 -21.79
CA MET A 244 -27.24 29.10 -22.46
C MET A 244 -28.28 28.44 -21.56
N ASP A 245 -29.46 28.32 -22.13
CA ASP A 245 -30.59 27.51 -21.67
C ASP A 245 -30.17 26.05 -21.47
N LYS A 246 -30.80 25.39 -20.50
CA LYS A 246 -30.46 24.07 -19.96
C LYS A 246 -30.56 22.89 -20.94
N ASP A 247 -30.99 23.12 -22.18
CA ASP A 247 -31.31 22.05 -23.13
C ASP A 247 -30.31 21.92 -24.29
N ASN A 248 -29.22 22.69 -24.31
CA ASN A 248 -28.15 22.56 -25.31
C ASN A 248 -26.78 22.27 -24.67
N LEU A 249 -26.71 21.22 -23.85
CA LEU A 249 -25.44 20.70 -23.32
C LEU A 249 -24.75 19.84 -24.39
N ALA A 250 -24.33 20.47 -25.49
CA ALA A 250 -23.35 19.88 -26.40
C ALA A 250 -21.97 20.28 -25.89
N ILE A 251 -21.24 19.32 -25.31
CA ILE A 251 -19.84 19.53 -24.93
C ILE A 251 -19.04 19.58 -26.23
N PHE A 252 -18.73 20.79 -26.68
CA PHE A 252 -17.73 20.99 -27.73
C PHE A 252 -16.36 20.94 -27.07
N TYR A 253 -15.72 19.78 -27.13
CA TYR A 253 -14.31 19.64 -26.79
C TYR A 253 -13.49 20.44 -27.80
N GLN A 254 -12.97 21.58 -27.37
CA GLN A 254 -11.96 22.32 -28.11
C GLN A 254 -10.58 21.76 -27.73
N LEU A 255 -10.32 20.51 -28.11
CA LEU A 255 -9.00 19.90 -27.97
C LEU A 255 -8.09 20.44 -29.08
N SER A 256 -6.80 20.61 -28.78
CA SER A 256 -5.82 20.93 -29.81
C SER A 256 -5.55 19.69 -30.68
N ASP A 257 -5.09 19.88 -31.91
CA ASP A 257 -4.77 18.76 -32.82
C ASP A 257 -3.76 17.78 -32.21
N ILE A 258 -2.90 18.25 -31.28
CA ILE A 258 -1.92 17.45 -30.55
C ILE A 258 -2.60 16.53 -29.54
N ASP A 259 -3.51 17.05 -28.72
CA ASP A 259 -4.23 16.27 -27.71
C ASP A 259 -5.10 15.19 -28.37
N ILE A 260 -5.70 15.52 -29.53
CA ILE A 260 -6.49 14.56 -30.32
C ILE A 260 -5.63 13.40 -30.81
N ILE A 261 -4.40 13.69 -31.25
CA ILE A 261 -3.47 12.67 -31.76
C ILE A 261 -2.95 11.79 -30.61
N GLU A 262 -2.65 12.38 -29.45
CA GLU A 262 -2.21 11.66 -28.26
C GLU A 262 -3.31 10.71 -27.75
N ASP A 263 -4.53 11.21 -27.57
CA ASP A 263 -5.69 10.39 -27.18
C ASP A 263 -5.98 9.29 -28.21
N TRP A 264 -5.85 9.60 -29.50
CA TRP A 264 -6.01 8.61 -30.57
C TRP A 264 -4.94 7.52 -30.50
N ALA A 265 -3.69 7.87 -30.19
CA ALA A 265 -2.60 6.89 -30.01
C ALA A 265 -2.87 5.97 -28.83
N VAL A 266 -3.34 6.50 -27.70
CA VAL A 266 -3.74 5.71 -26.53
C VAL A 266 -4.86 4.73 -26.89
N ILE A 267 -5.89 5.20 -27.61
CA ILE A 267 -7.00 4.35 -28.05
C ILE A 267 -6.50 3.23 -28.99
N GLN A 268 -5.60 3.54 -29.93
CA GLN A 268 -5.01 2.54 -30.82
C GLN A 268 -4.18 1.50 -30.06
N SER A 269 -3.38 1.92 -29.08
CA SER A 269 -2.62 1.01 -28.23
C SER A 269 -3.55 0.07 -27.45
N SER A 270 -4.63 0.58 -26.86
CA SER A 270 -5.60 -0.26 -26.12
C SER A 270 -6.38 -1.22 -27.02
N LEU A 271 -6.69 -0.83 -28.26
CA LEU A 271 -7.31 -1.72 -29.24
C LEU A 271 -6.37 -2.87 -29.63
N ASN A 272 -5.11 -2.55 -29.94
CA ASN A 272 -4.11 -3.56 -30.28
C ASN A 272 -3.81 -4.51 -29.12
N GLU A 273 -3.85 -4.02 -27.88
CA GLU A 273 -3.69 -4.82 -26.68
C GLU A 273 -4.89 -5.76 -26.46
N SER A 274 -6.11 -5.33 -26.82
CA SER A 274 -7.31 -6.19 -26.75
C SER A 274 -7.36 -7.28 -27.83
N ASP A 275 -6.72 -7.07 -28.98
CA ASP A 275 -6.61 -8.08 -30.03
C ASP A 275 -5.59 -9.18 -29.67
N HIS A 276 -4.64 -8.91 -28.77
CA HIS A 276 -3.61 -9.88 -28.40
C HIS A 276 -4.05 -10.93 -27.36
N TYR A 277 -5.15 -10.69 -26.64
CA TYR A 277 -5.68 -11.62 -25.62
C TYR A 277 -6.70 -12.65 -26.15
N ASN A 278 -7.04 -12.63 -27.45
CA ASN A 278 -8.02 -13.55 -28.04
C ASN A 278 -7.41 -14.74 -28.79
N ASP A 279 -6.07 -14.91 -28.80
CA ASP A 279 -5.37 -15.93 -29.61
C ASP A 279 -4.43 -16.85 -28.80
N ILE A 280 -4.67 -17.05 -27.50
CA ILE A 280 -3.94 -18.06 -26.71
C ILE A 280 -4.94 -19.07 -26.12
N ASP A 281 -5.36 -19.99 -26.97
CA ASP A 281 -5.76 -21.34 -26.53
C ASP A 281 -5.23 -22.34 -27.56
N ASP A 282 -4.71 -23.47 -27.07
CA ASP A 282 -4.16 -24.63 -27.79
C ASP A 282 -2.84 -24.46 -28.58
N THR A 283 -1.69 -24.67 -27.92
CA THR A 283 -0.86 -25.88 -28.12
C THR A 283 0.32 -25.94 -27.14
N ASN A 284 0.43 -27.06 -26.42
CA ASN A 284 1.71 -27.54 -25.92
C ASN A 284 2.61 -27.87 -27.12
N ASP A 285 3.91 -27.58 -27.03
CA ASP A 285 4.95 -28.56 -27.30
C ASP A 285 6.32 -28.01 -26.90
N ASP A 286 7.15 -28.96 -26.48
CA ASP A 286 8.53 -28.86 -26.01
C ASP A 286 9.44 -28.06 -26.95
N GLU A 287 10.41 -27.33 -26.39
CA GLU A 287 11.78 -27.30 -26.92
C GLU A 287 12.73 -26.70 -25.87
N ASP A 288 13.63 -27.57 -25.39
CA ASP A 288 14.95 -27.20 -24.87
C ASP A 288 15.69 -26.39 -25.95
N ASP A 289 16.37 -25.31 -25.57
CA ASP A 289 17.73 -25.05 -26.07
C ASP A 289 18.40 -23.93 -25.28
N ASP A 290 19.62 -24.26 -24.86
CA ASP A 290 20.66 -23.39 -24.32
C ASP A 290 20.96 -22.23 -25.27
N ASP A 291 21.24 -21.03 -24.74
CA ASP A 291 22.40 -20.25 -25.18
C ASP A 291 22.70 -19.08 -24.22
N GLU A 292 24.01 -18.92 -24.03
CA GLU A 292 24.70 -17.99 -23.16
C GLU A 292 24.66 -16.51 -23.63
N ASP A 293 25.06 -15.66 -22.70
CA ASP A 293 25.84 -14.43 -22.86
C ASP A 293 25.18 -13.05 -23.12
N ASP A 294 25.52 -12.18 -22.17
CA ASP A 294 25.94 -10.78 -22.30
C ASP A 294 24.98 -9.76 -22.93
N ASN A 295 24.30 -9.00 -22.06
CA ASN A 295 24.44 -7.53 -22.01
C ASN A 295 23.63 -6.97 -20.83
N VAL A 296 24.30 -6.50 -19.77
CA VAL A 296 23.70 -5.59 -18.79
C VAL A 296 24.44 -4.28 -18.89
N ASP A 297 24.03 -3.45 -19.85
CA ASP A 297 24.24 -2.02 -19.82
C ASP A 297 22.91 -1.33 -19.51
N ASP A 298 23.07 -0.25 -18.76
CA ASP A 298 22.13 0.53 -17.98
C ASP A 298 21.00 1.13 -18.83
N THR A 299 19.75 0.94 -18.39
CA THR A 299 18.72 1.98 -18.59
C THR A 299 17.65 1.89 -17.51
N SER A 300 17.83 2.74 -16.51
CA SER A 300 16.79 3.22 -15.62
C SER A 300 15.50 3.59 -16.40
N GLN A 301 14.47 2.77 -16.29
CA GLN A 301 13.09 3.16 -16.59
C GLN A 301 12.24 2.99 -15.33
N MET A 302 12.05 4.12 -14.65
CA MET A 302 11.07 4.29 -13.58
C MET A 302 9.68 4.03 -14.16
N ASN A 303 9.10 2.89 -13.83
CA ASN A 303 7.76 2.51 -14.22
C ASN A 303 6.75 3.29 -13.36
N PHE A 304 6.24 4.41 -13.88
CA PHE A 304 5.35 5.34 -13.17
C PHE A 304 3.86 4.94 -13.15
N ASN A 305 3.50 3.75 -13.65
CA ASN A 305 2.10 3.40 -13.92
C ASN A 305 1.44 2.40 -12.96
N SER A 306 1.99 2.15 -11.76
CA SER A 306 1.35 1.23 -10.80
C SER A 306 0.56 1.89 -9.65
N PHE A 307 0.43 3.23 -9.60
CA PHE A 307 -0.15 3.90 -8.43
C PHE A 307 -1.63 4.34 -8.55
N LYS A 308 -2.35 3.93 -9.59
CA LYS A 308 -3.75 4.36 -9.79
C LYS A 308 -4.82 3.30 -9.50
N GLN A 309 -4.46 2.08 -9.10
CA GLN A 309 -5.44 1.01 -8.91
C GLN A 309 -5.94 0.83 -7.46
N GLU A 310 -5.43 1.55 -6.47
CA GLU A 310 -5.73 1.26 -5.05
C GLU A 310 -6.58 2.33 -4.33
N GLN A 311 -7.40 3.08 -5.08
CA GLN A 311 -8.22 4.18 -4.51
C GLN A 311 -9.75 4.00 -4.58
N PHE A 312 -10.24 2.77 -4.74
CA PHE A 312 -11.66 2.46 -4.50
C PHE A 312 -11.72 1.28 -3.56
N ASP A 313 -11.88 1.53 -2.25
CA ASP A 313 -12.57 0.62 -1.29
C ASP A 313 -12.54 1.09 0.18
N TYR A 314 -12.36 2.39 0.48
CA TYR A 314 -12.52 2.88 1.86
C TYR A 314 -13.29 4.19 1.91
N ASP A 315 -14.58 4.14 1.58
CA ASP A 315 -15.52 5.21 1.95
C ASP A 315 -16.97 4.73 2.13
N GLU A 316 -17.16 3.50 2.64
CA GLU A 316 -18.48 2.99 2.99
C GLU A 316 -18.44 2.25 4.34
N ASN A 317 -18.26 2.99 5.45
CA ASN A 317 -18.81 2.66 6.78
C ASN A 317 -18.40 3.69 7.84
N ARG A 318 -18.97 4.89 7.75
CA ARG A 318 -19.00 5.83 8.88
C ARG A 318 -20.41 6.36 9.09
N VAL A 319 -21.21 5.59 9.82
CA VAL A 319 -22.41 6.04 10.55
C VAL A 319 -22.23 5.66 12.01
#